data_AF-A0A454XYL8-F1
#
_entry.id   AF-A0A454XYL8-F1
#
_cell.length_a   1.000
_cell.length_b   1.000
_cell.length_c   1.000
_cell.angle_alpha   90.00
_cell.angle_beta   90.00
_cell.angle_gamma   90.00
#
_symmetry.space_group_name_H-M   'P 1'
#
loop_
_entity.id
_entity.type
_entity.pdbx_description
1 polymer ?
#
loop_
_entity_poly.entity_id
_entity_poly.type
_entity_poly.pdbx_seq_one_letter_code
_entity_poly.pdbx_strand_id
1 'polypeptide(L)'
;MHCVLALLALATGVAAQCTGNDHPSCGSWKNNGYCNGAQPMETRKKYCGVTCGFCNLDGSQTALGGGSNVAACTDANANCAAWVASNNFCARTDYSNSMKLLYCCKTCRPIIFAPTTTTAAGNTDVTTQATASST
;
A
#
# COMPACT_ATOMS: atom_id res chain seq x y z
N MET A 1 42.60 -13.25 26.12
CA MET A 1 42.06 -13.54 24.78
C MET A 1 40.77 -14.33 24.96
N HIS A 2 39.62 -13.69 24.73
CA HIS A 2 38.27 -14.30 24.64
C HIS A 2 37.66 -13.64 23.40
N CYS A 3 37.87 -14.11 22.17
CA CYS A 3 37.30 -15.30 21.54
C CYS A 3 35.78 -15.45 21.73
N VAL A 4 35.08 -15.31 20.60
CA VAL A 4 33.79 -15.93 20.24
C VAL A 4 32.52 -15.09 20.42
N LEU A 5 32.05 -14.63 19.25
CA LEU A 5 30.65 -14.47 18.81
C LEU A 5 29.80 -13.37 19.45
N ALA A 6 29.88 -12.18 18.85
CA ALA A 6 28.73 -11.27 18.77
C ALA A 6 28.28 -11.14 17.30
N LEU A 7 27.87 -12.26 16.69
CA LEU A 7 26.92 -12.22 15.57
C LEU A 7 25.52 -11.97 16.16
N LEU A 8 25.25 -10.74 16.58
CA LEU A 8 23.86 -10.33 16.81
C LEU A 8 23.20 -10.16 15.45
N ALA A 9 22.31 -11.10 15.14
CA ALA A 9 21.46 -11.10 13.98
C ALA A 9 20.71 -9.77 13.83
N LEU A 10 21.13 -8.94 12.86
CA LEU A 10 20.22 -7.98 12.24
C LEU A 10 19.30 -8.73 11.28
N ALA A 11 18.42 -9.57 11.82
CA ALA A 11 17.20 -9.97 11.15
C ALA A 11 16.16 -8.85 11.35
N THR A 12 16.50 -7.62 10.96
CA THR A 12 15.51 -6.53 10.94
C THR A 12 14.62 -6.77 9.74
N GLY A 13 13.36 -7.07 10.03
CA GLY A 13 12.40 -7.67 9.11
C GLY A 13 12.36 -7.05 7.73
N VAL A 14 12.28 -7.92 6.73
CA VAL A 14 11.99 -7.60 5.32
C VAL A 14 10.54 -7.10 5.11
N ALA A 15 9.87 -6.65 6.17
CA ALA A 15 8.45 -6.39 6.19
C ALA A 15 8.01 -5.10 5.48
N ALA A 16 8.94 -4.37 4.84
CA ALA A 16 8.66 -3.08 4.20
C ALA A 16 8.67 -3.10 2.66
N GLN A 17 8.64 -4.27 2.03
CA GLN A 17 8.73 -4.35 0.56
C GLN A 17 7.40 -4.05 -0.13
N CYS A 18 6.29 -4.38 0.53
CA CYS A 18 4.95 -4.10 0.02
C CYS A 18 4.43 -2.81 0.66
N THR A 19 4.65 -1.70 -0.02
CA THR A 19 4.20 -0.37 0.39
C THR A 19 2.72 -0.12 0.06
N GLY A 20 2.06 -1.05 -0.65
CA GLY A 20 0.70 -0.85 -1.16
C GLY A 20 0.60 0.20 -2.27
N ASN A 21 1.72 0.84 -2.64
CA ASN A 21 1.75 1.91 -3.62
C ASN A 21 2.96 1.78 -4.55
N ASP A 22 2.69 1.82 -5.85
CA ASP A 22 3.72 1.72 -6.86
C ASP A 22 4.36 3.06 -7.23
N HIS A 23 5.53 2.99 -7.85
CA HIS A 23 6.15 4.09 -8.53
C HIS A 23 5.29 4.50 -9.74
N PRO A 24 5.13 5.81 -10.05
CA PRO A 24 4.31 6.28 -11.17
C PRO A 24 4.70 5.67 -12.53
N SER A 25 5.96 5.31 -12.70
CA SER A 25 6.48 4.69 -13.93
C SER A 25 6.21 3.19 -14.06
N CYS A 26 5.59 2.53 -13.07
CA CYS A 26 5.40 1.08 -13.08
C CYS A 26 4.58 0.56 -14.27
N GLY A 27 3.64 1.35 -14.81
CA GLY A 27 2.94 0.98 -16.05
C GLY A 27 3.90 0.79 -17.23
N SER A 28 4.81 1.74 -17.43
CA SER A 28 5.86 1.64 -18.46
C SER A 28 6.86 0.52 -18.15
N TRP A 29 7.33 0.44 -16.91
CA TRP A 29 8.31 -0.58 -16.51
C TRP A 29 7.77 -2.00 -16.63
N LYS A 30 6.49 -2.24 -16.28
CA LYS A 30 5.82 -3.52 -16.49
C LYS A 30 5.84 -3.93 -17.97
N ASN A 31 5.53 -3.00 -18.87
CA ASN A 31 5.55 -3.24 -20.32
C ASN A 31 6.98 -3.54 -20.83
N ASN A 32 8.00 -3.01 -20.16
CA ASN A 32 9.41 -3.31 -20.42
C ASN A 32 9.93 -4.55 -19.67
N GLY A 33 9.05 -5.35 -19.07
CA GLY A 33 9.39 -6.62 -18.43
C GLY A 33 9.91 -6.51 -17.00
N TYR A 34 9.78 -5.36 -16.33
CA TYR A 34 10.29 -5.13 -14.97
C TYR A 34 9.84 -6.19 -13.96
N CYS A 35 8.58 -6.64 -14.04
CA CYS A 35 8.02 -7.63 -13.13
C CYS A 35 8.75 -8.99 -13.21
N ASN A 36 9.33 -9.32 -14.37
CA ASN A 36 10.04 -10.57 -14.62
C ASN A 36 11.55 -10.35 -14.88
N GLY A 37 12.04 -9.13 -14.63
CA GLY A 37 13.42 -8.73 -14.94
C GLY A 37 14.44 -9.24 -13.92
N ALA A 38 15.71 -8.98 -14.21
CA ALA A 38 16.86 -9.40 -13.38
C ALA A 38 16.94 -8.72 -12.00
N GLN A 39 16.06 -7.76 -11.72
CA GLN A 39 16.06 -7.07 -10.43
C GLN A 39 15.70 -8.04 -9.30
N PRO A 40 16.33 -7.91 -8.12
CA PRO A 40 15.94 -8.67 -6.94
C PRO A 40 14.43 -8.54 -6.68
N MET A 41 13.79 -9.62 -6.22
CA MET A 41 12.34 -9.64 -5.91
C MET A 41 11.93 -8.49 -4.99
N GLU A 42 12.78 -8.21 -4.01
CA GLU A 42 12.63 -7.12 -3.07
C GLU A 42 12.56 -5.76 -3.78
N THR A 43 13.51 -5.46 -4.66
CA THR A 43 13.47 -4.24 -5.49
C THR A 43 12.18 -4.15 -6.30
N ARG A 44 11.73 -5.27 -6.89
CA ARG A 44 10.49 -5.31 -7.68
C ARG A 44 9.25 -5.03 -6.84
N LYS A 45 9.17 -5.59 -5.63
CA LYS A 45 8.09 -5.33 -4.67
C LYS A 45 8.06 -3.88 -4.21
N LYS A 46 9.22 -3.33 -3.87
CA LYS A 46 9.38 -1.96 -3.36
C LYS A 46 8.85 -0.91 -4.34
N TYR A 47 9.15 -1.08 -5.63
CA TYR A 47 8.80 -0.09 -6.63
C TYR A 47 7.49 -0.40 -7.35
N CYS A 48 7.23 -1.66 -7.73
CA CYS A 48 6.06 -2.03 -8.54
C CYS A 48 5.31 -3.23 -7.98
N GLY A 49 5.31 -3.42 -6.66
CA GLY A 49 4.73 -4.58 -6.02
C GLY A 49 3.26 -4.81 -6.37
N VAL A 50 2.44 -3.76 -6.45
CA VAL A 50 1.01 -3.90 -6.78
C VAL A 50 0.82 -4.18 -8.28
N THR A 51 1.47 -3.39 -9.14
CA THR A 51 1.41 -3.50 -10.61
C THR A 51 1.89 -4.86 -11.10
N CYS A 52 2.89 -5.42 -10.43
CA CYS A 52 3.43 -6.74 -10.70
C CYS A 52 2.71 -7.88 -9.98
N GLY A 53 1.72 -7.58 -9.13
CA GLY A 53 0.90 -8.58 -8.42
C GLY A 53 1.62 -9.28 -7.26
N PHE A 54 2.77 -8.76 -6.81
CA PHE A 54 3.53 -9.27 -5.67
C PHE A 54 3.00 -8.76 -4.33
N CYS A 55 2.31 -7.62 -4.35
CA CYS A 55 1.76 -6.95 -3.19
C CYS A 55 0.31 -6.57 -3.45
N ASN A 56 -0.52 -6.62 -2.41
CA ASN A 56 -1.85 -6.05 -2.42
C ASN A 56 -1.76 -4.53 -2.20
N LEU A 57 -2.83 -3.80 -2.55
CA LEU A 57 -2.93 -2.35 -2.33
C LEU A 57 -2.84 -1.97 -0.86
N ASP A 58 -3.21 -2.89 0.02
CA ASP A 58 -3.05 -2.66 1.44
C ASP A 58 -1.54 -2.68 1.80
N GLY A 59 -0.68 -3.38 1.06
CA GLY A 59 0.74 -3.57 1.39
C GLY A 59 0.99 -4.90 2.08
N SER A 60 0.03 -5.82 2.12
CA SER A 60 0.30 -7.24 2.35
C SER A 60 0.92 -7.85 1.09
N GLN A 61 1.64 -8.95 1.25
CA GLN A 61 2.22 -9.69 0.14
C GLN A 61 1.24 -10.74 -0.39
N THR A 62 1.29 -11.00 -1.70
CA THR A 62 0.52 -12.10 -2.32
C THR A 62 1.35 -13.39 -2.35
N ALA A 63 0.71 -14.53 -2.60
CA ALA A 63 1.42 -15.80 -2.83
C ALA A 63 2.46 -15.70 -3.97
N LEU A 64 2.22 -14.85 -4.98
CA LEU A 64 3.14 -14.59 -6.09
C LEU A 64 4.37 -13.76 -5.68
N GLY A 65 4.29 -13.02 -4.57
CA GLY A 65 5.40 -12.22 -4.07
C GLY A 65 6.60 -13.06 -3.63
N GLY A 66 6.42 -14.33 -3.28
CA GLY A 66 7.50 -15.21 -2.85
C GLY A 66 8.14 -14.81 -1.51
N GLY A 67 8.58 -15.80 -0.74
CA GLY A 67 9.09 -15.65 0.62
C GLY A 67 8.04 -15.98 1.68
N SER A 68 8.43 -15.89 2.95
CA SER A 68 7.49 -16.05 4.08
C SER A 68 6.42 -14.95 4.00
N ASN A 69 5.13 -15.32 4.15
CA ASN A 69 4.01 -14.37 4.23
C ASN A 69 4.42 -13.16 5.07
N VAL A 70 4.47 -11.98 4.45
CA VAL A 70 4.86 -10.76 5.16
C VAL A 70 3.73 -10.45 6.14
N ALA A 71 4.05 -10.43 7.43
CA ALA A 71 3.09 -10.11 8.47
C ALA A 71 2.37 -8.79 8.15
N ALA A 72 1.11 -8.67 8.58
CA ALA A 72 0.35 -7.43 8.49
C ALA A 72 1.23 -6.26 8.93
N CYS A 73 1.31 -5.20 8.13
CA CYS A 73 2.32 -4.19 8.40
C CYS A 73 2.04 -3.50 9.74
N THR A 74 3.12 -3.27 10.49
CA THR A 74 3.10 -2.68 11.83
C THR A 74 3.64 -1.26 11.79
N ASP A 75 3.22 -0.44 12.74
CA ASP A 75 3.86 0.87 12.92
C ASP A 75 5.29 0.66 13.40
N ALA A 76 6.24 1.26 12.69
CA ALA A 76 7.65 1.26 13.08
C ALA A 76 7.94 2.32 14.15
N ASN A 77 7.08 3.34 14.28
CA ASN A 77 7.19 4.39 15.29
C ASN A 77 6.06 4.32 16.31
N ALA A 78 6.38 4.35 17.61
CA ALA A 78 5.37 4.32 18.67
C ALA A 78 4.47 5.59 18.69
N ASN A 79 4.90 6.69 18.07
CA ASN A 79 4.17 7.96 18.07
C ASN A 79 3.12 8.08 16.96
N CYS A 80 2.88 7.03 16.16
CA CYS A 80 1.98 7.11 15.02
C CYS A 80 0.58 7.58 15.38
N ALA A 81 0.02 7.09 16.49
CA ALA A 81 -1.28 7.55 17.00
C ALA A 81 -1.25 9.05 17.35
N ALA A 82 -0.20 9.51 18.02
CA ALA A 82 -0.04 10.93 18.38
C ALA A 82 0.14 11.82 17.15
N TRP A 83 0.92 11.41 16.16
CA TRP A 83 1.15 12.18 14.94
C TRP A 83 -0.10 12.30 14.07
N VAL A 84 -0.94 11.27 14.04
CA VAL A 84 -2.27 11.36 13.43
C VAL A 84 -3.16 12.31 14.21
N ALA A 85 -3.22 12.18 15.53
CA ALA A 85 -4.08 13.02 16.36
C ALA A 85 -3.70 14.51 16.32
N SER A 86 -2.40 14.83 16.36
CA SER A 86 -1.93 16.20 16.48
C SER A 86 -1.85 16.95 15.16
N ASN A 87 -1.43 16.28 14.07
CA ASN A 87 -1.10 16.95 12.81
C ASN A 87 -1.59 16.19 11.57
N ASN A 88 -2.43 15.17 11.77
CA ASN A 88 -2.96 14.34 10.70
C ASN A 88 -1.87 13.83 9.74
N PHE A 89 -0.77 13.32 10.30
CA PHE A 89 0.44 12.91 9.56
C PHE A 89 0.15 12.06 8.31
N CYS A 90 -0.84 11.18 8.37
CA CYS A 90 -1.21 10.31 7.25
C CYS A 90 -1.86 11.07 6.07
N ALA A 91 -2.53 12.20 6.32
CA ALA A 91 -3.16 13.03 5.31
C ALA A 91 -2.25 14.14 4.76
N ARG A 92 -1.13 14.42 5.43
CA ARG A 92 -0.18 15.48 5.04
C ARG A 92 0.39 15.27 3.63
N THR A 93 0.28 16.26 2.75
CA THR A 93 0.74 16.14 1.35
C THR A 93 2.24 16.41 1.19
N ASP A 94 2.88 17.02 2.18
CA ASP A 94 4.32 17.28 2.22
C ASP A 94 5.17 16.04 2.54
N TYR A 95 4.53 14.95 3.01
CA TYR A 95 5.17 13.65 3.14
C TYR A 95 4.66 12.70 2.06
N SER A 96 5.58 12.00 1.41
CA SER A 96 5.20 10.93 0.48
C SER A 96 4.48 9.80 1.22
N ASN A 97 3.58 9.11 0.52
CA ASN A 97 2.91 7.93 1.07
C ASN A 97 3.92 6.86 1.51
N SER A 98 5.05 6.73 0.81
CA SER A 98 6.14 5.84 1.21
C SER A 98 6.75 6.23 2.56
N MET A 99 6.95 7.52 2.85
CA MET A 99 7.48 7.99 4.13
C MET A 99 6.48 7.74 5.27
N LYS A 100 5.19 7.99 5.02
CA LYS A 100 4.14 7.73 6.01
C LYS A 100 4.04 6.26 6.37
N LEU A 101 4.09 5.39 5.36
CA LEU A 101 4.02 3.95 5.56
C LEU A 101 5.32 3.36 6.11
N LEU A 102 6.47 4.01 5.90
CA LEU A 102 7.74 3.62 6.52
C LEU A 102 7.67 3.72 8.05
N TYR A 103 7.07 4.79 8.58
CA TYR A 103 6.99 5.01 10.04
C TYR A 103 5.71 4.46 10.65
N CYS A 104 4.58 4.65 9.97
CA CYS A 104 3.25 4.46 10.51
C CYS A 104 2.41 3.61 9.59
N CYS A 105 2.93 2.45 9.22
CA CYS A 105 2.29 1.59 8.24
C CYS A 105 0.87 1.20 8.66
N LYS A 106 0.70 0.61 9.85
CA LYS A 106 -0.61 0.16 10.34
C LYS A 106 -1.58 1.34 10.47
N THR A 107 -1.10 2.44 11.04
CA THR A 107 -1.89 3.63 11.35
C THR A 107 -2.31 4.40 10.09
N CYS A 108 -1.40 4.60 9.13
CA CYS A 108 -1.65 5.43 7.95
C CYS A 108 -2.27 4.70 6.77
N ARG A 109 -2.09 3.39 6.67
CA ARG A 109 -2.63 2.54 5.59
C ARG A 109 -4.13 2.72 5.36
N PRO A 110 -5.03 2.64 6.36
CA PRO A 110 -6.47 2.80 6.11
C PRO A 110 -6.85 4.22 5.65
N ILE A 111 -6.04 5.24 5.96
CA ILE A 111 -6.30 6.63 5.57
C ILE A 111 -5.79 6.90 4.15
N ILE A 112 -4.59 6.42 3.82
CA ILE A 112 -3.96 6.61 2.51
C ILE A 112 -4.69 5.84 1.41
N PHE A 113 -5.18 4.63 1.73
CA PHE A 113 -5.87 3.75 0.79
C PHE A 113 -7.37 3.68 1.03
N ALA A 114 -7.94 4.60 1.82
CA ALA A 114 -9.38 4.74 1.91
C ALA A 114 -9.93 4.91 0.49
N PRO A 115 -10.84 4.03 0.02
CA PRO A 115 -11.53 4.31 -1.22
C PRO A 115 -12.24 5.65 -1.02
N THR A 116 -11.97 6.63 -1.88
CA THR A 116 -12.85 7.78 -2.00
C THR A 116 -14.21 7.22 -2.39
N THR A 117 -15.09 7.06 -1.41
CA THR A 117 -16.52 6.94 -1.68
C THR A 117 -16.91 8.23 -2.35
N THR A 118 -16.84 8.25 -3.68
CA THR A 118 -17.64 9.16 -4.48
C THR A 118 -19.07 8.84 -4.09
N THR A 119 -19.64 9.62 -3.18
CA THR A 119 -21.08 9.72 -3.05
C THR A 119 -21.57 10.07 -4.44
N ALA A 120 -22.13 9.08 -5.15
CA ALA A 120 -22.95 9.34 -6.32
C ALA A 120 -24.09 10.21 -5.79
N ALA A 121 -23.99 11.52 -6.02
CA ALA A 121 -25.11 12.42 -5.83
C ALA A 121 -26.26 11.86 -6.65
N GLY A 122 -27.34 11.51 -5.96
CA GLY A 122 -28.52 10.94 -6.58
C GLY A 122 -29.05 11.88 -7.65
N ASN A 123 -29.06 11.42 -8.89
CA ASN A 123 -30.12 11.82 -9.80
C ASN A 123 -31.31 10.93 -9.47
N THR A 124 -32.16 11.42 -8.57
CA THR A 124 -33.55 10.99 -8.54
C THR A 124 -34.19 11.50 -9.83
N ASP A 125 -34.10 10.70 -10.88
CA ASP A 125 -34.89 10.91 -12.09
C ASP A 125 -36.32 10.47 -11.74
N VAL A 126 -37.10 11.41 -11.21
CA VAL A 126 -38.56 11.31 -11.21
C VAL A 126 -38.98 11.50 -12.66
N THR A 127 -39.02 10.41 -13.43
CA THR A 127 -39.82 10.37 -14.65
C THR A 127 -41.10 9.60 -14.37
N THR A 128 -42.13 10.39 -14.16
CA THR A 128 -43.54 10.04 -13.99
C THR A 128 -44.00 9.03 -15.04
N GLN A 129 -44.63 7.97 -14.53
CA GLN A 129 -45.37 6.95 -15.27
C GLN A 129 -46.53 7.62 -16.03
N ALA A 130 -46.48 7.62 -17.36
CA ALA A 130 -47.61 8.00 -18.20
C ALA A 130 -48.37 6.72 -18.61
N THR A 131 -49.53 6.53 -17.97
CA THR A 131 -50.60 5.63 -18.40
C THR A 131 -51.17 6.10 -19.74
N ALA A 132 -51.32 5.20 -20.70
CA ALA A 132 -52.25 5.37 -21.82
C ALA A 132 -52.89 4.03 -22.19
N SER A 133 -54.17 3.90 -21.87
CA SER A 133 -55.08 2.88 -22.36
C SER A 133 -55.68 3.27 -23.71
N SER A 134 -56.08 2.24 -24.46
CA SER A 134 -57.16 2.21 -25.46
C SER A 134 -56.87 2.79 -26.85
N THR A 135 -56.86 1.94 -27.88
CA THR A 135 -58.06 1.67 -28.72
C THR A 135 -57.94 0.28 -29.33
#